data_AF-A0A158QHD0-F1
#
_entry.id   AF-A0A158QHD0-F1
#
_cell.length_a   1.000
_cell.length_b   1.000
_cell.length_c   1.000
_cell.angle_alpha   90.00
_cell.angle_beta   90.00
_cell.angle_gamma   90.00
#
_symmetry.space_group_name_H-M   'P 1'
#
loop_
_entity.id
_entity.type
_entity.pdbx_description
1 polymer ?
#
loop_
_entity_poly.entity_id
_entity_poly.type
_entity_poly.pdbx_seq_one_letter_code
_entity_poly.pdbx_strand_id
1 'polypeptide(L)'
;MLPCDILIQGSTSLGVSFKDSDVDAVLITPNFVFREDFFTSFVVVLRQCSCVSDLLVISDSIVPLIKMKFETTSVDLVMSRFNLPSVPSYITFDMDPERFYFNIDQYSVHGLSGCHFAEKIRTLVPNMPVFLELLKIIKVWAHRRQISHNVYGFPSNIGWVIMCAYLCIHLGKGCDMESVPLIFLVKMFFNYFANWQWPSPVTIAPFYTTRELKLYSWEPKLVPQDTMPIITPVYPHQNASYLVRPSTLEMVVNELKRGGEILTDITLGKACWEDLFAPYEIVEGYKHFLKFELSLNTFEELKRIGGLVDSRLRELAALLEGDKDIQAVRIAKYQQPRRVLVVSESPSKLNEERYKFERSWLLGLQINRILPTENDSKKEQIIDITNYIQMFYLNLQDRESHVNFIEILKPSYVKQLKRPDC
;
A
#
# COMPACT_ATOMS: atom_id res chain seq x y z
N MET A 1 14.50 -14.45 29.97
CA MET A 1 15.41 -14.64 28.80
C MET A 1 14.90 -15.82 28.02
N LEU A 2 14.76 -15.65 26.71
CA LEU A 2 14.28 -16.66 25.78
C LEU A 2 15.39 -16.98 24.76
N PRO A 3 15.42 -18.21 24.22
CA PRO A 3 16.35 -18.56 23.15
C PRO A 3 16.06 -17.75 21.88
N CYS A 4 14.79 -17.62 21.51
CA CYS A 4 14.24 -16.74 20.47
C CYS A 4 12.84 -16.33 20.91
N ASP A 5 12.26 -15.31 20.25
CA ASP A 5 10.86 -14.92 20.47
C ASP A 5 10.18 -14.58 19.14
N ILE A 6 8.85 -14.66 19.08
CA ILE A 6 8.07 -14.25 17.90
C ILE A 6 7.03 -13.22 18.34
N LEU A 7 7.09 -12.03 17.74
CA LEU A 7 6.09 -11.00 17.97
C LEU A 7 5.21 -10.79 16.73
N ILE A 8 3.94 -10.50 16.97
CA ILE A 8 2.97 -10.15 15.94
C ILE A 8 3.00 -8.65 15.66
N GLN A 9 2.93 -8.31 14.38
CA GLN A 9 3.01 -6.95 13.86
C GLN A 9 1.75 -6.57 13.07
N GLY A 10 1.80 -5.38 12.47
CA GLY A 10 0.83 -4.93 11.49
C GLY A 10 -0.58 -4.78 12.05
N SER A 11 -1.56 -5.05 11.18
CA SER A 11 -2.97 -4.84 11.49
C SER A 11 -3.49 -5.77 12.59
N THR A 12 -2.92 -6.96 12.70
CA THR A 12 -3.26 -7.96 13.72
C THR A 12 -2.84 -7.48 15.11
N SER A 13 -1.62 -6.94 15.25
CA SER A 13 -1.15 -6.38 16.53
C SER A 13 -2.03 -5.22 17.02
N LEU A 14 -2.54 -4.40 16.10
CA LEU A 14 -3.45 -3.30 16.43
C LEU A 14 -4.91 -3.73 16.62
N GLY A 15 -5.28 -4.99 16.32
CA GLY A 15 -6.67 -5.48 16.46
C GLY A 15 -7.62 -5.00 15.36
N VAL A 16 -7.10 -4.72 14.16
CA VAL A 16 -7.87 -4.21 13.00
C VAL A 16 -7.64 -5.01 11.72
N SER A 17 -7.27 -6.29 11.84
CA SER A 17 -7.14 -7.21 10.70
C SER A 17 -8.51 -7.56 10.11
N PHE A 18 -8.54 -7.83 8.79
CA PHE A 18 -9.69 -8.45 8.15
C PHE A 18 -9.62 -9.97 8.30
N LYS A 19 -10.73 -10.68 8.07
CA LYS A 19 -10.81 -12.14 8.20
C LYS A 19 -9.75 -12.88 7.37
N ASP A 20 -9.46 -12.37 6.18
CA ASP A 20 -8.51 -12.96 5.23
C ASP A 20 -7.18 -12.21 5.19
N SER A 21 -6.89 -11.38 6.21
CA SER A 21 -5.61 -10.68 6.32
C SER A 21 -4.47 -11.66 6.62
N ASP A 22 -3.31 -11.35 6.07
CA ASP A 22 -2.04 -11.92 6.46
C ASP A 22 -1.67 -11.54 7.91
N VAL A 23 -0.84 -12.39 8.51
CA VAL A 23 -0.22 -12.14 9.80
C VAL A 23 1.23 -11.73 9.56
N ASP A 24 1.53 -10.46 9.86
CA ASP A 24 2.91 -9.99 9.93
C ASP A 24 3.53 -10.45 11.25
N ALA A 25 4.69 -11.11 11.20
CA ALA A 25 5.40 -11.59 12.38
C ALA A 25 6.90 -11.30 12.29
N VAL A 26 7.54 -11.03 13.44
CA VAL A 26 8.99 -10.89 13.55
C VAL A 26 9.55 -11.99 14.44
N LEU A 27 10.50 -12.76 13.90
CA LEU A 27 11.36 -13.64 14.68
C LEU A 27 12.51 -12.82 15.26
N ILE A 28 12.56 -12.73 16.58
CA ILE A 28 13.64 -12.08 17.32
C ILE A 28 14.66 -13.13 17.71
N THR A 29 15.92 -12.87 17.38
CA THR A 29 17.00 -13.82 17.62
C THR A 29 18.15 -13.20 18.42
N PRO A 30 18.94 -14.03 19.12
CA PRO A 30 20.21 -13.60 19.70
C PRO A 30 21.23 -13.17 18.65
N ASN A 31 22.30 -12.55 19.12
CA ASN A 31 23.37 -12.03 18.28
C ASN A 31 24.18 -13.12 17.57
N PHE A 32 24.09 -14.39 17.91
CA PHE A 32 24.83 -15.46 17.23
C PHE A 32 24.03 -16.15 16.10
N VAL A 33 22.77 -15.77 15.89
CA VAL A 33 21.95 -16.26 14.78
C VAL A 33 22.07 -15.28 13.62
N PHE A 34 22.58 -15.74 12.48
CA PHE A 34 22.82 -14.89 11.32
C PHE A 34 21.63 -14.90 10.36
N ARG A 35 21.54 -13.87 9.51
CA ARG A 35 20.43 -13.74 8.56
C ARG A 35 20.50 -14.78 7.45
N GLU A 36 21.71 -15.19 7.12
CA GLU A 36 22.01 -16.29 6.22
C GLU A 36 21.35 -17.59 6.74
N ASP A 37 21.42 -17.85 8.04
CA ASP A 37 20.76 -19.02 8.66
C ASP A 37 19.24 -18.95 8.53
N PHE A 38 18.66 -17.77 8.75
CA PHE A 38 17.22 -17.53 8.59
C PHE A 38 16.73 -17.86 7.17
N PHE A 39 17.53 -17.54 6.13
CA PHE A 39 17.17 -17.82 4.75
C PHE A 39 17.68 -19.17 4.21
N THR A 40 18.44 -19.94 4.98
CA THR A 40 18.99 -21.23 4.55
C THR A 40 18.57 -22.36 5.48
N SER A 41 19.25 -22.55 6.61
CA SER A 41 19.03 -23.66 7.54
C SER A 41 17.60 -23.64 8.11
N PHE A 42 17.09 -22.47 8.47
CA PHE A 42 15.71 -22.34 8.96
C PHE A 42 14.67 -22.64 7.88
N VAL A 43 14.92 -22.26 6.62
CA VAL A 43 14.05 -22.62 5.49
C VAL A 43 13.97 -24.14 5.29
N VAL A 44 15.09 -24.86 5.47
CA VAL A 44 15.08 -26.33 5.42
C VAL A 44 14.18 -26.91 6.51
N VAL A 45 14.25 -26.37 7.73
CA VAL A 45 13.38 -26.79 8.85
C VAL A 45 11.91 -26.49 8.54
N LEU A 46 11.59 -25.29 8.05
CA LEU A 46 10.22 -24.91 7.70
C LEU A 46 9.64 -25.81 6.60
N ARG A 47 10.44 -26.20 5.59
CA ARG A 47 10.00 -27.12 4.52
C ARG A 47 9.71 -28.54 5.02
N GLN A 48 10.29 -28.95 6.16
CA GLN A 48 10.02 -30.24 6.78
C GLN A 48 8.79 -30.21 7.69
N CYS A 49 8.26 -29.02 8.02
CA CYS A 49 7.10 -28.86 8.87
C CYS A 49 5.81 -29.11 8.08
N SER A 50 5.01 -30.10 8.50
CA SER A 50 3.73 -30.43 7.85
C SER A 50 2.68 -29.31 7.92
N CYS A 51 2.83 -28.38 8.87
CA CYS A 51 1.94 -27.22 9.01
C CYS A 51 2.30 -26.09 8.05
N VAL A 52 3.40 -26.16 7.30
CA VAL A 52 3.87 -25.08 6.43
C VAL A 52 3.67 -25.46 4.96
N SER A 53 3.02 -24.59 4.21
CA SER A 53 2.91 -24.67 2.74
C SER A 53 3.24 -23.33 2.09
N ASP A 54 3.33 -23.30 0.76
CA ASP A 54 3.52 -22.08 -0.05
C ASP A 54 4.70 -21.20 0.39
N LEU A 55 5.80 -21.84 0.82
CA LEU A 55 6.98 -21.14 1.34
C LEU A 55 7.75 -20.43 0.21
N LEU A 56 7.89 -19.12 0.34
CA LEU A 56 8.60 -18.23 -0.59
C LEU A 56 9.58 -17.34 0.17
N VAL A 57 10.84 -17.40 -0.21
CA VAL A 57 11.92 -16.58 0.36
C VAL A 57 12.09 -15.30 -0.47
N ILE A 58 12.09 -14.15 0.21
CA ILE A 58 12.33 -12.83 -0.40
C ILE A 58 13.50 -12.17 0.34
N SER A 59 14.72 -12.46 -0.10
CA SER A 59 15.96 -11.89 0.48
C SER A 59 16.25 -10.48 0.00
N ASP A 60 15.85 -10.15 -1.24
CA ASP A 60 16.29 -8.94 -1.94
C ASP A 60 15.21 -7.85 -1.86
N SER A 61 14.98 -7.33 -0.65
CA SER A 61 14.04 -6.23 -0.42
C SER A 61 14.48 -5.31 0.73
N ILE A 62 13.77 -4.20 0.94
CA ILE A 62 14.03 -3.27 2.05
C ILE A 62 13.84 -3.99 3.40
N VAL A 63 12.89 -4.93 3.47
CA VAL A 63 12.63 -5.75 4.66
C VAL A 63 12.59 -7.23 4.22
N PRO A 64 13.76 -7.91 4.20
CA PRO A 64 13.85 -9.31 3.81
C PRO A 64 12.94 -10.21 4.66
N LEU A 65 12.22 -11.12 4.03
CA LEU A 65 11.18 -11.90 4.69
C LEU A 65 10.97 -13.28 4.05
N ILE A 66 10.33 -14.18 4.81
CA ILE A 66 9.81 -15.46 4.34
C ILE A 66 8.29 -15.36 4.35
N LYS A 67 7.66 -15.53 3.18
CA LYS A 67 6.22 -15.74 3.09
C LYS A 67 5.92 -17.21 3.21
N MET A 68 4.91 -17.56 3.97
CA MET A 68 4.45 -18.94 4.08
C MET A 68 2.96 -18.97 4.39
N LYS A 69 2.35 -20.14 4.22
CA LYS A 69 1.05 -20.44 4.77
C LYS A 69 1.25 -21.41 5.92
N PHE A 70 0.95 -20.96 7.13
CA PHE A 70 0.94 -21.80 8.32
C PHE A 70 -0.50 -22.29 8.53
N GLU A 71 -0.72 -23.58 8.28
CA GLU A 71 -2.02 -24.23 8.16
C GLU A 71 -2.90 -23.55 7.11
N THR A 72 -3.82 -22.68 7.54
CA THR A 72 -4.69 -21.90 6.65
C THR A 72 -4.29 -20.43 6.53
N THR A 73 -3.40 -19.95 7.40
CA THR A 73 -3.12 -18.53 7.59
C THR A 73 -1.86 -18.13 6.85
N SER A 74 -1.96 -17.08 6.01
CA SER A 74 -0.80 -16.47 5.37
C SER A 74 0.03 -15.71 6.40
N VAL A 75 1.33 -15.96 6.44
CA VAL A 75 2.28 -15.33 7.36
C VAL A 75 3.44 -14.72 6.58
N ASP A 76 3.69 -13.44 6.83
CA ASP A 76 4.90 -12.73 6.40
C ASP A 76 5.86 -12.67 7.60
N LEU A 77 6.90 -13.50 7.59
CA LEU A 77 7.87 -13.62 8.69
C LEU A 77 9.16 -12.87 8.38
N VAL A 78 9.46 -11.83 9.16
CA VAL A 78 10.73 -11.09 9.13
C VAL A 78 11.64 -11.52 10.28
N MET A 79 12.94 -11.25 10.17
CA MET A 79 13.91 -11.51 11.23
C MET A 79 14.48 -10.21 11.78
N SER A 80 14.55 -10.10 13.12
CA SER A 80 15.32 -9.08 13.81
C SER A 80 16.33 -9.70 14.76
N ARG A 81 17.61 -9.45 14.48
CA ARG A 81 18.73 -9.92 15.30
C ARG A 81 19.07 -8.88 16.37
N PHE A 82 18.94 -9.25 17.64
CA PHE A 82 19.32 -8.41 18.76
C PHE A 82 20.83 -8.49 18.99
N ASN A 83 21.42 -7.38 19.46
CA ASN A 83 22.81 -7.37 19.92
C ASN A 83 22.94 -7.90 21.37
N LEU A 84 22.31 -9.03 21.67
CA LEU A 84 22.33 -9.70 22.97
C LEU A 84 22.53 -11.22 22.79
N PRO A 85 23.17 -11.92 23.74
CA PRO A 85 23.34 -13.37 23.67
C PRO A 85 22.04 -14.16 23.93
N SER A 86 20.94 -13.48 24.28
CA SER A 86 19.61 -14.08 24.41
C SER A 86 18.54 -13.00 24.25
N VAL A 87 17.30 -13.40 23.96
CA VAL A 87 16.18 -12.47 23.80
C VAL A 87 15.57 -12.13 25.17
N PRO A 88 15.36 -10.84 25.50
CA PRO A 88 14.62 -10.45 26.70
C PRO A 88 13.21 -11.06 26.70
N SER A 89 12.68 -11.44 27.87
CA SER A 89 11.30 -11.95 27.97
C SER A 89 10.24 -10.86 27.77
N TYR A 90 10.65 -9.60 27.79
CA TYR A 90 9.82 -8.45 27.48
C TYR A 90 10.70 -7.41 26.79
N ILE A 91 10.20 -6.81 25.71
CA ILE A 91 10.89 -5.78 24.95
C ILE A 91 10.23 -4.44 25.25
N THR A 92 10.98 -3.53 25.85
CA THR A 92 10.51 -2.18 26.13
C THR A 92 10.95 -1.24 25.01
N PHE A 93 9.97 -0.69 24.29
CA PHE A 93 10.19 0.19 23.14
C PHE A 93 10.37 1.68 23.53
N ASP A 94 10.30 2.02 24.81
CA ASP A 94 10.42 3.39 25.33
C ASP A 94 11.88 3.87 25.54
N MET A 95 12.85 3.00 25.25
CA MET A 95 14.28 3.29 25.37
C MET A 95 14.75 4.27 24.29
N ASP A 96 15.80 5.04 24.61
CA ASP A 96 16.47 5.90 23.63
C ASP A 96 16.87 5.08 22.38
N PRO A 97 16.57 5.55 21.15
CA PRO A 97 16.90 4.82 19.94
C PRO A 97 18.38 4.43 19.83
N GLU A 98 19.29 5.31 20.27
CA GLU A 98 20.74 5.05 20.31
C GLU A 98 21.10 3.83 21.16
N ARG A 99 20.34 3.57 22.23
CA ARG A 99 20.51 2.38 23.08
C ARG A 99 19.79 1.17 22.51
N PHE A 100 18.55 1.36 22.09
CA PHE A 100 17.70 0.25 21.63
C PHE A 100 18.21 -0.37 20.33
N TYR A 101 18.67 0.45 19.39
CA TYR A 101 19.20 0.02 18.10
C TYR A 101 20.74 -0.03 18.04
N PHE A 102 21.42 0.02 19.19
CA PHE A 102 22.88 -0.02 19.25
C PHE A 102 23.44 -1.30 18.61
N ASN A 103 24.26 -1.16 17.57
CA ASN A 103 24.81 -2.27 16.77
C ASN A 103 23.75 -3.24 16.21
N ILE A 104 22.53 -2.75 15.98
CA ILE A 104 21.50 -3.49 15.26
C ILE A 104 21.56 -3.05 13.79
N ASP A 105 21.56 -4.02 12.87
CA ASP A 105 21.60 -3.74 11.44
C ASP A 105 20.27 -3.17 10.92
N GLN A 106 20.32 -2.40 9.83
CA GLN A 106 19.14 -1.71 9.28
C GLN A 106 17.92 -2.62 9.04
N TYR A 107 18.13 -3.88 8.63
CA TYR A 107 17.04 -4.81 8.36
C TYR A 107 16.35 -5.25 9.64
N SER A 108 17.13 -5.47 10.71
CA SER A 108 16.59 -5.78 12.05
C SER A 108 15.83 -4.57 12.63
N VAL A 109 16.33 -3.35 12.41
CA VAL A 109 15.61 -2.12 12.79
C VAL A 109 14.25 -2.04 12.08
N HIS A 110 14.21 -2.24 10.76
CA HIS A 110 12.96 -2.29 10.03
C HIS A 110 12.06 -3.46 10.48
N GLY A 111 12.65 -4.62 10.78
CA GLY A 111 11.96 -5.79 11.29
C GLY A 111 11.26 -5.56 12.63
N LEU A 112 11.69 -4.61 13.46
CA LEU A 112 11.02 -4.25 14.72
C LEU A 112 10.07 -3.07 14.60
N SER A 113 10.16 -2.31 13.51
CA SER A 113 9.43 -1.04 13.36
C SER A 113 7.92 -1.20 13.50
N GLY A 114 7.35 -2.32 13.05
CA GLY A 114 5.92 -2.65 13.19
C GLY A 114 5.49 -2.84 14.65
N CYS A 115 6.27 -3.58 15.45
CA CYS A 115 6.01 -3.76 16.89
C CYS A 115 6.11 -2.42 17.63
N HIS A 116 7.19 -1.68 17.40
CA HIS A 116 7.42 -0.39 18.03
C HIS A 116 6.31 0.60 17.65
N PHE A 117 5.92 0.65 16.38
CA PHE A 117 4.81 1.48 15.91
C PHE A 117 3.51 1.17 16.65
N ALA A 118 3.12 -0.10 16.74
CA ALA A 118 1.89 -0.50 17.42
C ALA A 118 1.91 -0.10 18.90
N GLU A 119 3.03 -0.32 19.59
CA GLU A 119 3.18 0.08 20.99
C GLU A 119 3.11 1.59 21.16
N LYS A 120 3.78 2.34 20.27
CA LYS A 120 3.73 3.81 20.30
C LYS A 120 2.32 4.35 20.09
N ILE A 121 1.51 3.73 19.22
CA ILE A 121 0.10 4.08 19.06
C ILE A 121 -0.67 3.84 20.37
N ARG A 122 -0.49 2.69 21.03
CA ARG A 122 -1.15 2.38 22.31
C ARG A 122 -0.79 3.38 23.41
N THR A 123 0.45 3.85 23.44
CA THR A 123 0.89 4.86 24.42
C THR A 123 0.34 6.26 24.13
N LEU A 124 0.23 6.64 22.85
CA LEU A 124 -0.14 8.01 22.47
C LEU A 124 -1.66 8.22 22.40
N VAL A 125 -2.42 7.22 21.95
CA VAL A 125 -3.87 7.36 21.74
C VAL A 125 -4.59 7.31 23.10
N PRO A 126 -5.36 8.35 23.46
CA PRO A 126 -5.97 8.45 24.79
C PRO A 126 -7.13 7.48 25.02
N ASN A 127 -7.86 7.10 23.97
CA ASN A 127 -8.94 6.11 24.04
C ASN A 127 -8.83 5.12 22.88
N MET A 128 -8.24 3.95 23.15
CA MET A 128 -8.02 2.90 22.16
C MET A 128 -9.33 2.34 21.58
N PRO A 129 -10.37 2.00 22.37
CA PRO A 129 -11.64 1.52 21.81
C PRO A 129 -12.25 2.48 20.76
N VAL A 130 -12.36 3.77 21.06
CA VAL A 130 -12.91 4.77 20.13
C VAL A 130 -12.04 4.92 18.88
N PHE A 131 -10.72 4.93 19.05
CA PHE A 131 -9.78 4.96 17.93
C PHE A 131 -9.92 3.75 17.01
N LEU A 132 -10.10 2.55 17.56
CA LEU A 132 -10.25 1.33 16.76
C LEU A 132 -11.54 1.34 15.95
N GLU A 133 -12.65 1.86 16.49
CA GLU A 133 -13.91 2.02 15.74
C GLU A 133 -13.76 3.01 14.59
N LEU A 134 -13.13 4.17 14.82
CA LEU A 134 -12.80 5.12 13.75
C LEU A 134 -11.92 4.45 12.68
N LEU A 135 -10.84 3.79 13.09
CA LEU A 135 -9.88 3.18 12.18
C LEU A 135 -10.51 2.07 11.32
N LYS A 136 -11.40 1.25 11.89
CA LYS A 136 -12.15 0.23 11.12
C LYS A 136 -12.98 0.88 10.01
N ILE A 137 -13.73 1.94 10.33
CA ILE A 137 -14.54 2.69 9.36
C ILE A 137 -13.66 3.26 8.25
N ILE A 138 -12.57 3.94 8.61
CA ILE A 138 -11.67 4.57 7.62
C ILE A 138 -10.98 3.52 6.76
N LYS A 139 -10.54 2.37 7.32
CA LYS A 139 -9.94 1.28 6.53
C LYS A 139 -10.93 0.69 5.53
N VAL A 140 -12.16 0.42 5.95
CA VAL A 140 -13.20 -0.11 5.05
C VAL A 140 -13.51 0.88 3.94
N TRP A 141 -13.70 2.16 4.29
CA TRP A 141 -13.92 3.24 3.32
C TRP A 141 -12.74 3.33 2.33
N ALA A 142 -11.50 3.47 2.80
CA ALA A 142 -10.33 3.62 1.93
C ALA A 142 -10.11 2.40 1.02
N HIS A 143 -10.45 1.19 1.49
CA HIS A 143 -10.45 -0.02 0.68
C HIS A 143 -11.55 0.02 -0.40
N ARG A 144 -12.81 0.29 -0.01
CA ARG A 144 -13.96 0.35 -0.94
C ARG A 144 -13.81 1.45 -1.98
N ARG A 145 -13.17 2.57 -1.62
CA ARG A 145 -12.87 3.69 -2.52
C ARG A 145 -11.56 3.53 -3.29
N GLN A 146 -10.87 2.39 -3.15
CA GLN A 146 -9.62 2.05 -3.84
C GLN A 146 -8.51 3.11 -3.68
N ILE A 147 -8.32 3.61 -2.44
CA ILE A 147 -7.30 4.62 -2.07
C ILE A 147 -6.40 4.15 -0.91
N SER A 148 -6.30 2.83 -0.70
CA SER A 148 -5.45 2.19 0.33
C SER A 148 -4.22 1.46 -0.25
N HIS A 149 -4.01 1.53 -1.57
CA HIS A 149 -2.95 0.81 -2.25
C HIS A 149 -1.70 1.68 -2.44
N ASN A 150 -0.75 1.60 -1.49
CA ASN A 150 0.51 2.37 -1.54
C ASN A 150 1.30 2.18 -2.85
N VAL A 151 1.30 0.95 -3.37
CA VAL A 151 2.01 0.60 -4.62
C VAL A 151 1.54 1.44 -5.83
N TYR A 152 0.30 1.93 -5.82
CA TYR A 152 -0.28 2.78 -6.87
C TYR A 152 -0.24 4.28 -6.53
N GLY A 153 0.49 4.67 -5.49
CA GLY A 153 0.67 6.05 -5.09
C GLY A 153 -0.45 6.60 -4.19
N PHE A 154 -1.11 5.77 -3.40
CA PHE A 154 -2.02 6.22 -2.35
C PHE A 154 -1.38 6.10 -0.96
N PRO A 155 -1.95 6.70 0.11
CA PRO A 155 -1.43 6.50 1.46
C PRO A 155 -1.39 5.01 1.82
N SER A 156 -0.31 4.59 2.48
CA SER A 156 -0.26 3.25 3.05
C SER A 156 -1.29 3.08 4.17
N ASN A 157 -1.60 1.82 4.53
CA ASN A 157 -2.44 1.52 5.69
C ASN A 157 -1.91 2.18 6.98
N ILE A 158 -0.59 2.27 7.14
CA ILE A 158 0.05 2.97 8.26
C ILE A 158 -0.28 4.47 8.24
N GLY A 159 -0.34 5.09 7.06
CA GLY A 159 -0.75 6.49 6.90
C GLY A 159 -2.15 6.75 7.45
N TRP A 160 -3.12 5.90 7.10
CA TRP A 160 -4.49 5.97 7.63
C TRP A 160 -4.56 5.80 9.16
N VAL A 161 -3.73 4.90 9.72
CA VAL A 161 -3.59 4.71 11.17
C VAL A 161 -3.11 6.00 11.85
N ILE A 162 -2.05 6.62 11.32
CA ILE A 162 -1.46 7.85 11.88
C ILE A 162 -2.46 9.00 11.81
N MET A 163 -3.20 9.15 10.70
CA MET A 163 -4.23 10.19 10.57
C MET A 163 -5.36 10.01 11.58
N CYS A 164 -5.84 8.78 11.79
CA CYS A 164 -6.85 8.49 12.82
C CYS A 164 -6.31 8.79 14.23
N ALA A 165 -5.09 8.35 14.53
CA ALA A 165 -4.44 8.59 15.82
C ALA A 165 -4.24 10.09 16.07
N TYR A 166 -3.83 10.84 15.04
CA TYR A 166 -3.69 12.29 15.10
C TYR A 166 -4.99 12.94 15.58
N LEU A 167 -6.12 12.62 14.94
CA LEU A 167 -7.41 13.19 15.33
C LEU A 167 -7.75 12.85 16.79
N CYS A 168 -7.63 11.58 17.19
CA CYS A 168 -7.91 11.16 18.56
C CYS A 168 -7.03 11.86 19.60
N ILE A 169 -5.72 12.00 19.34
CA ILE A 169 -4.77 12.68 20.23
C ILE A 169 -5.13 14.16 20.38
N HIS A 170 -5.51 14.83 19.30
CA HIS A 170 -5.82 16.26 19.33
C HIS A 170 -7.17 16.53 20.00
N LEU A 171 -8.17 15.68 19.79
CA LEU A 171 -9.47 15.79 20.48
C LEU A 171 -9.37 15.48 21.98
N GLY A 172 -8.57 14.46 22.36
CA GLY A 172 -8.41 14.05 23.76
C GLY A 172 -7.70 15.09 24.66
N LYS A 173 -7.08 16.14 24.09
CA LYS A 173 -6.44 17.22 24.86
C LYS A 173 -7.42 18.18 25.55
N GLY A 174 -8.71 18.13 25.21
CA GLY A 174 -9.70 19.07 25.74
C GLY A 174 -11.12 18.54 25.85
N CYS A 175 -11.38 17.29 25.47
CA CYS A 175 -12.70 16.68 25.52
C CYS A 175 -12.61 15.22 25.98
N ASP A 176 -13.61 14.74 26.70
CA ASP A 176 -13.82 13.32 26.93
C ASP A 176 -14.25 12.66 25.61
N MET A 177 -13.38 11.84 25.02
CA MET A 177 -13.64 11.20 23.74
C MET A 177 -14.84 10.25 23.76
N GLU A 178 -15.17 9.64 24.91
CA GLU A 178 -16.32 8.73 25.02
C GLU A 178 -17.65 9.46 24.86
N SER A 179 -17.67 10.75 25.18
CA SER A 179 -18.84 11.61 25.01
C SER A 179 -19.10 12.02 23.55
N VAL A 180 -18.13 11.81 22.65
CA VAL A 180 -18.24 12.21 21.24
C VAL A 180 -18.87 11.06 20.44
N PRO A 181 -20.08 11.23 19.88
CA PRO A 181 -20.69 10.21 19.03
C PRO A 181 -19.80 9.87 17.83
N LEU A 182 -19.67 8.57 17.53
CA LEU A 182 -18.78 8.05 16.48
C LEU A 182 -19.01 8.72 15.12
N ILE A 183 -20.25 9.00 14.74
CA ILE A 183 -20.58 9.71 13.49
C ILE A 183 -19.91 11.08 13.40
N PHE A 184 -19.86 11.84 14.49
CA PHE A 184 -19.21 13.15 14.52
C PHE A 184 -17.70 13.00 14.46
N LEU A 185 -17.12 12.00 15.14
CA LEU A 185 -15.70 11.70 15.04
C LEU A 185 -15.27 11.37 13.61
N VAL A 186 -16.06 10.52 12.93
CA VAL A 186 -15.84 10.19 11.52
C VAL A 186 -15.99 11.46 10.67
N LYS A 187 -17.06 12.23 10.82
CA LYS A 187 -17.25 13.50 10.09
C LYS A 187 -16.10 14.49 10.29
N MET A 188 -15.58 14.61 11.51
CA MET A 188 -14.40 15.42 11.81
C MET A 188 -13.17 14.93 11.07
N PHE A 189 -12.90 13.61 11.04
CA PHE A 189 -11.79 13.05 10.25
C PHE A 189 -11.83 13.51 8.79
N PHE A 190 -12.99 13.32 8.14
CA PHE A 190 -13.17 13.68 6.74
C PHE A 190 -12.96 15.18 6.51
N ASN A 191 -13.63 16.04 7.28
CA ASN A 191 -13.53 17.48 7.14
C ASN A 191 -12.12 18.02 7.45
N TYR A 192 -11.47 17.45 8.47
CA TYR A 192 -10.17 17.90 8.91
C TYR A 192 -9.09 17.63 7.84
N PHE A 193 -9.05 16.40 7.32
CA PHE A 193 -8.05 16.03 6.32
C PHE A 193 -8.40 16.48 4.88
N ALA A 194 -9.68 16.74 4.59
CA ALA A 194 -10.08 17.40 3.33
C ALA A 194 -9.56 18.84 3.21
N ASN A 195 -9.38 19.53 4.35
CA ASN A 195 -8.92 20.92 4.42
C ASN A 195 -7.48 21.06 4.94
N TRP A 196 -6.77 19.94 5.11
CA TRP A 196 -5.39 19.94 5.59
C TRP A 196 -4.47 20.66 4.58
N GLN A 197 -3.57 21.49 5.11
CA GLN A 197 -2.68 22.33 4.30
C GLN A 197 -1.44 21.55 3.84
N TRP A 198 -1.64 20.60 2.94
CA TRP A 198 -0.53 19.86 2.30
C TRP A 198 0.46 20.82 1.63
N PRO A 199 1.78 20.61 1.72
CA PRO A 199 2.47 19.43 2.25
C PRO A 199 2.87 19.53 3.73
N SER A 200 2.09 20.22 4.59
CA SER A 200 2.37 20.21 6.03
C SER A 200 2.32 18.77 6.58
N PRO A 201 3.30 18.31 7.38
CA PRO A 201 3.37 16.93 7.81
C PRO A 201 2.36 16.61 8.90
N VAL A 202 1.69 15.47 8.77
CA VAL A 202 0.88 14.89 9.85
C VAL A 202 1.83 14.15 10.80
N THR A 203 1.98 14.68 12.02
CA THR A 203 2.85 14.10 13.07
C THR A 203 2.11 13.94 14.39
N ILE A 204 2.36 12.82 15.07
CA ILE A 204 1.74 12.49 16.37
C ILE A 204 2.76 12.32 17.49
N ALA A 205 4.05 12.42 17.19
CA ALA A 205 5.15 12.35 18.13
C ALA A 205 6.25 13.36 17.73
N PRO A 206 7.09 13.80 18.69
CA PRO A 206 8.27 14.59 18.39
C PRO A 206 9.24 13.86 17.46
N PHE A 207 9.97 14.61 16.64
CA PHE A 207 11.06 14.05 15.85
C PHE A 207 12.27 13.76 16.72
N TYR A 208 12.83 12.57 16.57
CA TYR A 208 14.11 12.18 17.12
C TYR A 208 15.12 12.05 15.98
N THR A 209 16.29 12.66 16.13
CA THR A 209 17.39 12.56 15.18
C THR A 209 18.67 12.17 15.90
N THR A 210 19.37 11.18 15.38
CA THR A 210 20.71 10.80 15.83
C THR A 210 21.58 10.48 14.62
N ARG A 211 22.84 10.92 14.68
CA ARG A 211 23.86 10.61 13.67
C ARG A 211 24.61 9.32 14.00
N GLU A 212 24.50 8.81 15.22
CA GLU A 212 25.28 7.66 15.71
C GLU A 212 24.87 6.37 15.01
N LEU A 213 23.57 6.18 14.78
CA LEU A 213 23.02 4.97 14.19
C LEU A 213 23.17 4.89 12.66
N LYS A 214 23.56 6.00 12.00
CA LYS A 214 23.72 6.09 10.53
C LYS A 214 22.51 5.58 9.72
N LEU A 215 21.31 5.63 10.30
CA LEU A 215 20.06 5.27 9.62
C LEU A 215 19.45 6.51 8.98
N TYR A 216 18.86 6.33 7.79
CA TYR A 216 18.03 7.38 7.20
C TYR A 216 16.76 7.54 8.03
N SER A 217 16.55 8.76 8.54
CA SER A 217 15.30 9.18 9.18
C SER A 217 14.77 10.38 8.41
N TRP A 218 13.47 10.39 8.17
CA TRP A 218 12.78 11.49 7.52
C TRP A 218 12.93 12.78 8.34
N GLU A 219 13.27 13.88 7.67
CA GLU A 219 13.32 15.21 8.25
C GLU A 219 12.69 16.23 7.29
N PRO A 220 11.91 17.21 7.78
CA PRO A 220 11.22 18.18 6.92
C PRO A 220 12.13 18.93 5.94
N LYS A 221 13.39 19.19 6.34
CA LYS A 221 14.36 19.96 5.55
C LYS A 221 15.10 19.13 4.50
N LEU A 222 15.07 17.80 4.62
CA LEU A 222 15.82 16.89 3.74
C LEU A 222 14.98 16.39 2.54
N VAL A 223 13.66 16.58 2.55
CA VAL A 223 12.75 16.04 1.53
C VAL A 223 11.77 17.12 1.02
N PRO A 224 12.23 18.09 0.20
CA PRO A 224 11.38 19.18 -0.29
C PRO A 224 10.30 18.76 -1.32
N GLN A 225 10.21 17.48 -1.67
CA GLN A 225 9.34 16.97 -2.74
C GLN A 225 8.13 16.16 -2.23
N ASP A 226 8.02 15.90 -0.92
CA ASP A 226 6.91 15.10 -0.39
C ASP A 226 5.57 15.83 -0.55
N THR A 227 4.65 15.20 -1.27
CA THR A 227 3.34 15.80 -1.58
C THR A 227 2.35 15.69 -0.42
N MET A 228 2.35 14.55 0.28
CA MET A 228 1.41 14.25 1.37
C MET A 228 2.17 13.62 2.55
N PRO A 229 3.03 14.34 3.30
CA PRO A 229 3.85 13.73 4.34
C PRO A 229 3.02 13.29 5.56
N ILE A 230 3.02 11.98 5.83
CA ILE A 230 2.40 11.38 7.03
C ILE A 230 3.47 10.57 7.75
N ILE A 231 3.93 11.05 8.91
CA ILE A 231 5.21 10.59 9.46
C ILE A 231 5.04 9.57 10.58
N THR A 232 5.76 8.46 10.49
CA THR A 232 5.77 7.44 11.55
C THR A 232 6.29 8.02 12.86
N PRO A 233 5.68 7.68 14.02
CA PRO A 233 6.03 8.25 15.32
C PRO A 233 7.26 7.64 15.98
N VAL A 234 7.91 6.66 15.34
CA VAL A 234 9.04 5.90 15.88
C VAL A 234 10.26 6.09 15.02
N TYR A 235 11.44 6.12 15.65
CA TYR A 235 12.71 6.21 14.94
C TYR A 235 13.08 4.84 14.30
N PRO A 236 13.67 4.84 13.09
CA PRO A 236 13.83 5.99 12.19
C PRO A 236 12.48 6.44 11.62
N HIS A 237 12.25 7.75 11.59
CA HIS A 237 11.01 8.30 11.06
C HIS A 237 10.92 8.07 9.56
N GLN A 238 9.74 7.75 9.05
CA GLN A 238 9.49 7.53 7.64
C GLN A 238 8.20 8.20 7.22
N ASN A 239 8.14 8.66 5.96
CA ASN A 239 6.91 9.11 5.36
C ASN A 239 6.10 7.89 4.88
N ALA A 240 4.97 7.62 5.52
CA ALA A 240 4.05 6.51 5.22
C ALA A 240 3.28 6.70 3.89
N SER A 241 3.48 7.82 3.21
CA SER A 241 2.85 8.23 1.95
C SER A 241 3.87 8.80 0.96
N TYR A 242 5.13 8.36 1.04
CA TYR A 242 6.23 8.77 0.17
C TYR A 242 5.99 8.49 -1.34
N LEU A 243 5.02 7.65 -1.67
CA LEU A 243 4.65 7.30 -3.05
C LEU A 243 3.49 8.14 -3.59
N VAL A 244 2.88 8.99 -2.76
CA VAL A 244 1.76 9.82 -3.18
C VAL A 244 2.24 10.89 -4.16
N ARG A 245 1.62 10.90 -5.33
CA ARG A 245 1.80 11.90 -6.39
C ARG A 245 0.77 13.03 -6.25
N PRO A 246 0.99 14.19 -6.87
CA PRO A 246 0.02 15.30 -6.88
C PRO A 246 -1.40 14.86 -7.28
N SER A 247 -1.53 14.09 -8.37
CA SER A 247 -2.82 13.59 -8.85
C SER A 247 -3.53 12.69 -7.84
N THR A 248 -2.80 11.79 -7.19
CA THR A 248 -3.35 10.87 -6.18
C THR A 248 -3.67 11.56 -4.87
N LEU A 249 -2.93 12.62 -4.48
CA LEU A 249 -3.31 13.49 -3.37
C LEU A 249 -4.66 14.15 -3.67
N GLU A 250 -4.83 14.71 -4.86
CA GLU A 250 -6.10 15.32 -5.27
C GLU A 250 -7.25 14.31 -5.22
N MET A 251 -7.04 13.07 -5.70
CA MET A 251 -8.03 11.99 -5.59
C MET A 251 -8.39 11.66 -4.14
N VAL A 252 -7.41 11.60 -3.23
CA VAL A 252 -7.63 11.39 -1.80
C VAL A 252 -8.44 12.53 -1.19
N VAL A 253 -8.07 13.78 -1.49
CA VAL A 253 -8.78 14.97 -1.00
C VAL A 253 -10.21 15.02 -1.52
N ASN A 254 -10.46 14.66 -2.78
CA ASN A 254 -11.79 14.61 -3.35
C ASN A 254 -12.66 13.52 -2.71
N GLU A 255 -12.10 12.33 -2.42
CA GLU A 255 -12.81 11.30 -1.67
C GLU A 255 -13.05 11.69 -0.20
N LEU A 256 -12.16 12.46 0.42
CA LEU A 256 -12.37 13.03 1.76
C LEU A 256 -13.51 14.06 1.76
N LYS A 257 -13.57 14.94 0.75
CA LYS A 257 -14.67 15.91 0.59
C LYS A 257 -15.99 15.19 0.37
N ARG A 258 -16.03 14.23 -0.56
CA ARG A 258 -17.21 13.37 -0.82
C ARG A 258 -17.70 12.70 0.47
N GLY A 259 -16.79 12.12 1.26
CA GLY A 259 -17.17 11.49 2.52
C GLY A 259 -17.72 12.47 3.55
N GLY A 260 -17.15 13.68 3.66
CA GLY A 260 -17.65 14.74 4.54
C GLY A 260 -19.05 15.23 4.16
N GLU A 261 -19.34 15.33 2.85
CA GLU A 261 -20.67 15.65 2.31
C GLU A 261 -21.68 14.55 2.65
N ILE A 262 -21.36 13.29 2.34
CA ILE A 262 -22.23 12.14 2.65
C ILE A 262 -22.52 12.05 4.16
N LEU A 263 -21.51 12.24 5.01
CA LEU A 263 -21.70 12.23 6.46
C LEU A 263 -22.57 13.40 6.94
N THR A 264 -22.52 14.53 6.25
CA THR A 264 -23.46 15.63 6.51
C THR A 264 -24.87 15.23 6.14
N ASP A 265 -25.08 14.60 4.99
CA ASP A 265 -26.39 14.11 4.57
C ASP A 265 -26.92 12.98 5.45
N ILE A 266 -26.07 12.09 5.95
CA ILE A 266 -26.44 11.07 6.96
C ILE A 266 -26.97 11.75 8.23
N THR A 267 -26.27 12.79 8.73
CA THR A 267 -26.74 13.53 9.92
C THR A 267 -28.06 14.27 9.70
N LEU A 268 -28.42 14.57 8.45
CA LEU A 268 -29.68 15.19 8.05
C LEU A 268 -30.77 14.17 7.65
N GLY A 269 -30.48 12.87 7.70
CA GLY A 269 -31.41 11.81 7.29
C GLY A 269 -31.64 11.70 5.78
N LYS A 270 -30.71 12.19 4.95
CA LYS A 270 -30.80 12.20 3.48
C LYS A 270 -29.98 11.10 2.79
N ALA A 271 -29.05 10.47 3.51
CA ALA A 271 -28.15 9.44 3.02
C ALA A 271 -27.94 8.37 4.11
N CYS A 272 -27.30 7.26 3.74
CA CYS A 272 -26.96 6.17 4.66
C CYS A 272 -25.48 5.78 4.59
N TRP A 273 -25.05 4.91 5.51
CA TRP A 273 -23.64 4.46 5.57
C TRP A 273 -23.22 3.70 4.31
N GLU A 274 -24.15 3.02 3.64
CA GLU A 274 -23.93 2.33 2.38
C GLU A 274 -23.42 3.29 1.29
N ASP A 275 -23.88 4.54 1.29
CA ASP A 275 -23.42 5.57 0.34
C ASP A 275 -21.94 5.93 0.56
N LEU A 276 -21.52 6.00 1.83
CA LEU A 276 -20.12 6.24 2.20
C LEU A 276 -19.23 5.10 1.70
N PHE A 277 -19.69 3.86 1.89
CA PHE A 277 -18.97 2.63 1.54
C PHE A 277 -19.25 2.10 0.13
N ALA A 278 -19.94 2.86 -0.72
CA ALA A 278 -20.16 2.49 -2.11
C ALA A 278 -18.80 2.22 -2.79
N PRO A 279 -18.66 1.13 -3.56
CA PRO A 279 -17.39 0.82 -4.22
C PRO A 279 -17.04 1.90 -5.24
N TYR A 280 -15.75 2.19 -5.40
CA TYR A 280 -15.29 3.02 -6.49
C TYR A 280 -15.13 2.19 -7.76
N GLU A 281 -15.84 2.58 -8.82
CA GLU A 281 -15.74 1.97 -10.14
C GLU A 281 -14.95 2.88 -11.08
N ILE A 282 -13.71 2.49 -11.41
CA ILE A 282 -12.85 3.31 -12.28
C ILE A 282 -13.46 3.57 -13.66
N VAL A 283 -14.30 2.64 -14.13
CA VAL A 283 -15.02 2.75 -15.39
C VAL A 283 -16.09 3.84 -15.38
N GLU A 284 -16.53 4.32 -14.22
CA GLU A 284 -17.47 5.43 -14.12
C GLU A 284 -16.75 6.78 -14.05
N GLY A 285 -15.52 6.79 -13.53
CA GLY A 285 -14.72 8.00 -13.35
C GLY A 285 -13.96 8.47 -14.58
N TYR A 286 -13.69 7.59 -15.55
CA TYR A 286 -12.83 7.88 -16.69
C TYR A 286 -13.44 7.40 -18.01
N LYS A 287 -13.10 8.08 -19.11
CA LYS A 287 -13.54 7.69 -20.48
C LYS A 287 -12.45 6.99 -21.28
N HIS A 288 -11.20 7.28 -20.94
CA HIS A 288 -10.02 6.84 -21.67
C HIS A 288 -9.17 5.97 -20.75
N PHE A 289 -8.74 4.84 -21.26
CA PHE A 289 -8.04 3.85 -20.48
C PHE A 289 -6.86 3.26 -21.24
N LEU A 290 -5.76 3.07 -20.53
CA LEU A 290 -4.68 2.19 -20.92
C LEU A 290 -4.80 0.90 -20.10
N LYS A 291 -5.07 -0.22 -20.78
CA LYS A 291 -5.19 -1.54 -20.17
C LYS A 291 -3.90 -2.32 -20.40
N PHE A 292 -3.40 -2.96 -19.35
CA PHE A 292 -2.30 -3.93 -19.45
C PHE A 292 -2.80 -5.32 -19.10
N GLU A 293 -2.48 -6.31 -19.93
CA GLU A 293 -2.84 -7.71 -19.74
C GLU A 293 -1.58 -8.57 -19.69
N LEU A 294 -1.34 -9.17 -18.52
CA LEU A 294 -0.26 -10.12 -18.29
C LEU A 294 -0.79 -11.54 -18.43
N SER A 295 -0.13 -12.37 -19.22
CA SER A 295 -0.49 -13.77 -19.43
C SER A 295 0.74 -14.68 -19.31
N LEU A 296 0.70 -15.63 -18.37
CA LEU A 296 1.80 -16.52 -18.02
C LEU A 296 1.34 -17.98 -17.90
N ASN A 297 2.28 -18.93 -17.96
CA ASN A 297 1.96 -20.36 -17.96
C ASN A 297 1.79 -20.93 -16.54
N THR A 298 2.38 -20.29 -15.53
CA THR A 298 2.29 -20.72 -14.13
C THR A 298 1.76 -19.62 -13.23
N PHE A 299 1.07 -20.00 -12.15
CA PHE A 299 0.54 -19.05 -11.17
C PHE A 299 1.65 -18.37 -10.36
N GLU A 300 2.73 -19.09 -10.06
CA GLU A 300 3.89 -18.57 -9.33
C GLU A 300 4.60 -17.45 -10.11
N GLU A 301 4.84 -17.66 -11.41
CA GLU A 301 5.38 -16.60 -12.27
C GLU A 301 4.42 -15.42 -12.39
N LEU A 302 3.11 -15.68 -12.51
CA LEU A 302 2.11 -14.60 -12.55
C LEU A 302 2.16 -13.74 -11.29
N LYS A 303 2.33 -14.36 -10.12
CA LYS A 303 2.47 -13.66 -8.84
C LYS A 303 3.77 -12.85 -8.80
N ARG A 304 4.91 -13.45 -9.18
CA ARG A 304 6.23 -12.78 -9.19
C ARG A 304 6.27 -11.61 -10.17
N ILE A 305 6.01 -11.87 -11.45
CA ILE A 305 6.07 -10.87 -12.53
C ILE A 305 4.94 -9.84 -12.37
N GLY A 306 3.75 -10.27 -11.98
CA GLY A 306 2.65 -9.35 -11.69
C GLY A 306 2.95 -8.40 -10.52
N GLY A 307 3.67 -8.87 -9.50
CA GLY A 307 4.15 -8.03 -8.40
C GLY A 307 5.20 -7.00 -8.85
N LEU A 308 6.10 -7.38 -9.77
CA LEU A 308 7.03 -6.44 -10.39
C LEU A 308 6.28 -5.37 -11.21
N VAL A 309 5.32 -5.77 -12.04
CA VAL A 309 4.48 -4.83 -12.81
C VAL A 309 3.75 -3.87 -11.87
N ASP A 310 3.11 -4.37 -10.80
CA ASP A 310 2.47 -3.53 -9.78
C ASP A 310 3.41 -2.43 -9.26
N SER A 311 4.64 -2.83 -8.90
CA SER A 311 5.63 -1.93 -8.29
C SER A 311 6.10 -0.80 -9.21
N ARG A 312 5.93 -0.95 -10.53
CA ARG A 312 6.41 -0.01 -11.56
C ARG A 312 5.30 0.78 -12.25
N LEU A 313 4.04 0.35 -12.19
CA LEU A 313 2.94 1.08 -12.81
C LEU A 313 2.83 2.54 -12.34
N ARG A 314 3.22 2.83 -11.10
CA ARG A 314 3.29 4.21 -10.59
C ARG A 314 4.29 5.08 -11.36
N GLU A 315 5.44 4.53 -11.74
CA GLU A 315 6.45 5.25 -12.53
C GLU A 315 5.91 5.60 -13.92
N LEU A 316 5.23 4.64 -14.57
CA LEU A 316 4.52 4.90 -15.83
C LEU A 316 3.44 5.98 -15.66
N ALA A 317 2.64 5.91 -14.60
CA ALA A 317 1.60 6.89 -14.34
C ALA A 317 2.18 8.30 -14.12
N ALA A 318 3.34 8.41 -13.44
CA ALA A 318 4.05 9.68 -13.27
C ALA A 318 4.63 10.20 -14.60
N LEU A 319 5.17 9.33 -15.45
CA LEU A 319 5.64 9.71 -16.79
C LEU A 319 4.49 10.24 -17.65
N LEU A 320 3.34 9.57 -17.63
CA LEU A 320 2.15 9.98 -18.36
C LEU A 320 1.61 11.33 -17.86
N GLU A 321 1.60 11.59 -16.55
CA GLU A 321 1.21 12.89 -15.97
C GLU A 321 2.19 14.03 -16.26
N GLY A 322 3.41 13.70 -16.72
CA GLY A 322 4.34 14.68 -17.26
C GLY A 322 3.97 15.16 -18.66
N ASP A 323 3.06 14.44 -19.35
CA ASP A 323 2.54 14.85 -20.64
C ASP A 323 1.56 16.02 -20.50
N LYS A 324 1.72 17.05 -21.32
CA LYS A 324 0.87 18.25 -21.32
C LYS A 324 -0.62 17.94 -21.51
N ASP A 325 -0.95 16.83 -22.17
CA ASP A 325 -2.32 16.47 -22.52
C ASP A 325 -2.98 15.55 -21.48
N ILE A 326 -2.23 15.03 -20.50
CA ILE A 326 -2.72 14.11 -19.47
C ILE A 326 -2.61 14.78 -18.09
N GLN A 327 -3.76 15.08 -17.48
CA GLN A 327 -3.82 15.74 -16.18
C GLN A 327 -3.52 14.80 -15.01
N ALA A 328 -4.08 13.58 -15.06
CA ALA A 328 -4.03 12.63 -13.96
C ALA A 328 -4.22 11.20 -14.48
N VAL A 329 -3.53 10.26 -13.84
CA VAL A 329 -3.65 8.84 -14.12
C VAL A 329 -4.00 8.09 -12.84
N ARG A 330 -5.12 7.37 -12.85
CA ARG A 330 -5.52 6.48 -11.75
C ARG A 330 -5.32 5.03 -12.13
N ILE A 331 -4.58 4.29 -11.31
CA ILE A 331 -4.34 2.86 -11.50
C ILE A 331 -5.37 2.08 -10.68
N ALA A 332 -6.02 1.10 -11.30
CA ALA A 332 -6.88 0.13 -10.64
C ALA A 332 -6.53 -1.31 -11.07
N LYS A 333 -6.69 -2.25 -10.13
CA LYS A 333 -6.73 -3.68 -10.45
C LYS A 333 -8.06 -3.96 -11.13
N TYR A 334 -8.03 -4.50 -12.34
CA TYR A 334 -9.27 -4.76 -13.08
C TYR A 334 -9.73 -6.22 -12.97
N GLN A 335 -8.82 -7.16 -13.17
CA GLN A 335 -9.09 -8.58 -13.03
C GLN A 335 -8.03 -9.20 -12.13
N GLN A 336 -8.51 -9.85 -11.06
CA GLN A 336 -7.66 -10.66 -10.21
C GLN A 336 -7.11 -11.86 -11.00
N PRO A 337 -5.98 -12.44 -10.57
CA PRO A 337 -5.41 -13.64 -11.17
C PRO A 337 -6.47 -14.70 -11.46
N ARG A 338 -6.60 -15.09 -12.73
CA ARG A 338 -7.56 -16.12 -13.18
C ARG A 338 -6.90 -17.15 -14.06
N ARG A 339 -7.38 -18.39 -14.00
CA ARG A 339 -6.97 -19.49 -14.88
C ARG A 339 -7.86 -19.48 -16.13
N VAL A 340 -7.26 -19.45 -17.31
CA VAL A 340 -7.95 -19.39 -18.60
C VAL A 340 -7.51 -20.56 -19.47
N LEU A 341 -8.48 -21.23 -20.08
CA LEU A 341 -8.26 -22.29 -21.08
C LEU A 341 -7.79 -21.65 -22.39
N VAL A 342 -6.63 -22.08 -22.88
CA VAL A 342 -6.14 -21.71 -24.20
C VAL A 342 -6.72 -22.69 -25.22
N VAL A 343 -7.73 -22.26 -25.96
CA VAL A 343 -8.25 -23.04 -27.09
C VAL A 343 -7.30 -22.84 -28.27
N SER A 344 -6.63 -23.90 -28.71
CA SER A 344 -5.77 -23.82 -29.90
C SER A 344 -6.63 -23.66 -31.16
N GLU A 345 -6.33 -22.65 -31.99
CA GLU A 345 -6.98 -22.46 -33.29
C GLU A 345 -6.64 -23.55 -34.33
N SER A 346 -5.74 -24.49 -33.99
CA SER A 346 -5.27 -25.56 -34.88
C SER A 346 -6.02 -26.87 -34.59
N PRO A 347 -6.70 -27.50 -35.57
CA PRO A 347 -7.44 -28.76 -35.38
C PRO A 347 -6.58 -30.00 -35.07
N SER A 348 -5.25 -29.87 -35.01
CA SER A 348 -4.31 -30.98 -34.87
C SER A 348 -3.74 -31.18 -33.45
N LYS A 349 -4.17 -30.39 -32.45
CA LYS A 349 -3.68 -30.49 -31.05
C LYS A 349 -4.81 -30.50 -30.00
N LEU A 350 -5.93 -31.16 -30.32
CA LEU A 350 -7.14 -31.21 -29.48
C LEU A 350 -7.01 -31.96 -28.13
N ASN A 351 -5.84 -32.52 -27.78
CA ASN A 351 -5.69 -33.41 -26.60
C ASN A 351 -4.83 -32.85 -25.44
N GLU A 352 -4.39 -31.60 -25.47
CA GLU A 352 -3.74 -30.96 -24.31
C GLU A 352 -4.51 -29.69 -23.93
N GLU A 353 -5.28 -29.74 -22.85
CA GLU A 353 -5.81 -28.53 -22.22
C GLU A 353 -4.64 -27.69 -21.68
N ARG A 354 -4.23 -26.66 -22.44
CA ARG A 354 -3.23 -25.70 -21.99
C ARG A 354 -3.94 -24.57 -21.26
N TYR A 355 -3.48 -24.30 -20.05
CA TYR A 355 -4.00 -23.22 -19.23
C TYR A 355 -2.98 -22.10 -19.16
N LYS A 356 -3.48 -20.86 -19.16
CA LYS A 356 -2.70 -19.68 -18.80
C LYS A 356 -3.30 -19.01 -17.58
N PHE A 357 -2.48 -18.29 -16.86
CA PHE A 357 -2.85 -17.44 -15.75
C PHE A 357 -2.78 -15.99 -16.21
N GLU A 358 -3.88 -15.27 -16.04
CA GLU A 358 -4.01 -13.89 -16.50
C GLU A 358 -4.22 -12.92 -15.36
N ARG A 359 -3.69 -11.72 -15.51
CA ARG A 359 -3.90 -10.58 -14.63
C ARG A 359 -3.95 -9.31 -15.45
N SER A 360 -4.83 -8.37 -15.10
CA SER A 360 -4.92 -7.11 -15.83
C SER A 360 -5.07 -5.88 -14.95
N TRP A 361 -4.53 -4.77 -15.44
CA TRP A 361 -4.60 -3.45 -14.83
C TRP A 361 -5.25 -2.45 -15.76
N LEU A 362 -5.92 -1.48 -15.18
CA LEU A 362 -6.57 -0.38 -15.88
C LEU A 362 -6.02 0.94 -15.36
N LEU A 363 -5.50 1.75 -16.28
CA LEU A 363 -5.04 3.11 -16.01
C LEU A 363 -6.08 4.06 -16.61
N GLY A 364 -6.90 4.67 -15.76
CA GLY A 364 -7.85 5.71 -16.14
C GLY A 364 -7.11 7.01 -16.41
N LEU A 365 -7.25 7.54 -17.62
CA LEU A 365 -6.56 8.74 -18.10
C LEU A 365 -7.52 9.93 -18.07
N GLN A 366 -7.18 10.95 -17.27
CA GLN A 366 -7.85 12.24 -17.32
C GLN A 366 -7.16 13.11 -18.36
N ILE A 367 -7.77 13.24 -19.54
CA ILE A 367 -7.22 14.01 -20.66
C ILE A 367 -7.67 15.47 -20.57
N ASN A 368 -6.73 16.40 -20.73
CA ASN A 368 -7.01 17.83 -20.81
C ASN A 368 -7.85 18.12 -22.06
N ARG A 369 -9.04 18.69 -21.88
CA ARG A 369 -9.87 19.10 -23.03
C ARG A 369 -9.31 20.37 -23.65
N ILE A 370 -9.02 20.32 -24.95
CA ILE A 370 -8.82 21.52 -25.74
C ILE A 370 -10.19 22.19 -25.93
N LEU A 371 -10.33 23.44 -25.48
CA LEU A 371 -11.51 24.25 -25.77
C LEU A 371 -11.56 24.54 -27.28
N PRO A 372 -12.67 24.27 -27.97
CA PRO A 372 -12.78 24.59 -29.39
C PRO A 372 -12.71 26.10 -29.59
N THR A 373 -11.75 26.57 -30.38
CA THR A 373 -11.73 27.94 -30.89
C THR A 373 -12.78 28.08 -32.01
N GLU A 374 -13.35 29.28 -32.16
CA GLU A 374 -14.53 29.56 -33.01
C GLU A 374 -14.41 29.14 -34.50
N ASN A 375 -13.21 28.76 -34.96
CA ASN A 375 -12.94 28.39 -36.36
C ASN A 375 -12.49 26.94 -36.60
N ASP A 376 -12.43 26.07 -35.59
CA ASP A 376 -11.98 24.68 -35.79
C ASP A 376 -13.13 23.68 -35.66
N SER A 377 -13.53 23.10 -36.81
CA SER A 377 -14.26 21.83 -36.85
C SER A 377 -13.52 20.80 -35.99
N LYS A 378 -14.22 20.16 -35.04
CA LYS A 378 -13.73 19.13 -34.09
C LYS A 378 -12.39 18.47 -34.53
N LYS A 379 -11.25 19.08 -34.18
CA LYS A 379 -9.95 18.47 -34.44
C LYS A 379 -9.79 17.29 -33.49
N GLU A 380 -9.50 16.12 -34.04
CA GLU A 380 -9.13 14.97 -33.23
C GLU A 380 -7.78 15.26 -32.56
N GLN A 381 -7.75 15.24 -31.23
CA GLN A 381 -6.52 15.34 -30.45
C GLN A 381 -5.87 13.96 -30.41
N ILE A 382 -4.71 13.84 -31.06
CA ILE A 382 -3.90 12.62 -31.01
C ILE A 382 -2.87 12.80 -29.90
N ILE A 383 -2.91 11.91 -28.91
CA ILE A 383 -1.93 11.84 -27.81
C ILE A 383 -1.13 10.57 -28.03
N ASP A 384 0.14 10.71 -28.43
CA ASP A 384 1.04 9.57 -28.61
C ASP A 384 1.74 9.23 -27.29
N ILE A 385 1.38 8.08 -26.72
CA ILE A 385 1.96 7.58 -25.48
C ILE A 385 2.96 6.44 -25.69
N THR A 386 3.32 6.14 -26.94
CA THR A 386 4.13 4.96 -27.31
C THR A 386 5.50 4.99 -26.64
N ASN A 387 6.14 6.17 -26.59
CA ASN A 387 7.44 6.33 -25.94
C ASN A 387 7.38 6.04 -24.43
N TYR A 388 6.33 6.49 -23.73
CA TYR A 388 6.17 6.21 -22.29
C TYR A 388 5.99 4.72 -22.02
N ILE A 389 5.25 4.01 -22.87
CA ILE A 389 5.08 2.55 -22.79
C ILE A 389 6.42 1.85 -23.06
N GLN A 390 7.20 2.32 -24.04
CA GLN A 390 8.52 1.76 -24.32
C GLN A 390 9.49 1.95 -23.15
N MET A 391 9.53 3.15 -22.54
CA MET A 391 10.31 3.40 -21.33
C MET A 391 9.89 2.51 -20.17
N PHE A 392 8.59 2.26 -20.01
CA PHE A 392 8.08 1.34 -19.01
C PHE A 392 8.56 -0.10 -19.23
N TYR A 393 8.58 -0.59 -20.47
CA TYR A 393 9.15 -1.91 -20.78
C TYR A 393 10.64 -1.97 -20.50
N LEU A 394 11.41 -0.94 -20.84
CA LEU A 394 12.84 -0.88 -20.55
C LEU A 394 13.09 -0.97 -19.03
N ASN A 395 12.33 -0.21 -18.23
CA ASN A 395 12.44 -0.25 -16.77
C ASN A 395 12.10 -1.63 -16.18
N LEU A 396 11.16 -2.35 -16.78
CA LEU A 396 10.86 -3.73 -16.40
C LEU A 396 11.99 -4.69 -16.79
N GLN A 397 12.52 -4.55 -18.02
CA GLN A 397 13.62 -5.35 -18.54
C GLN A 397 14.90 -5.20 -17.69
N ASP A 398 15.21 -4.00 -17.23
CA ASP A 398 16.36 -3.73 -16.37
C ASP A 398 16.29 -4.47 -15.02
N ARG A 399 15.08 -4.81 -14.56
CA ARG A 399 14.87 -5.56 -13.32
C ARG A 399 14.87 -7.07 -13.54
N GLU A 400 14.37 -7.52 -14.69
CA GLU A 400 14.25 -8.93 -15.04
C GLU A 400 14.72 -9.13 -16.49
N SER A 401 16.04 -9.12 -16.68
CA SER A 401 16.67 -9.10 -18.01
C SER A 401 16.36 -10.32 -18.89
N HIS A 402 15.93 -11.42 -18.28
CA HIS A 402 15.60 -12.68 -18.95
C HIS A 402 14.12 -12.80 -19.35
N VAL A 403 13.28 -11.85 -18.94
CA VAL A 403 11.83 -11.88 -19.23
C VAL A 403 11.54 -11.02 -20.46
N ASN A 404 10.85 -11.57 -21.46
CA ASN A 404 10.39 -10.78 -22.61
C ASN A 404 9.02 -10.15 -22.32
N PHE A 405 9.02 -8.95 -21.73
CA PHE A 405 7.78 -8.27 -21.34
C PHE A 405 6.85 -7.93 -22.51
N ILE A 406 7.39 -7.71 -23.70
CA ILE A 406 6.60 -7.39 -24.90
C ILE A 406 5.70 -8.56 -25.28
N GLU A 407 6.13 -9.81 -25.05
CA GLU A 407 5.34 -11.01 -25.36
C GLU A 407 4.26 -11.28 -24.32
N ILE A 408 4.56 -11.07 -23.04
CA ILE A 408 3.70 -11.52 -21.93
C ILE A 408 2.78 -10.42 -21.39
N LEU A 409 3.13 -9.14 -21.55
CA LEU A 409 2.40 -7.99 -21.01
C LEU A 409 1.93 -7.11 -22.17
N LYS A 410 0.66 -7.26 -22.58
CA LYS A 410 0.11 -6.55 -23.74
C LYS A 410 -0.59 -5.25 -23.32
N PRO A 411 -0.23 -4.08 -23.88
CA PRO A 411 -0.95 -2.84 -23.68
C PRO A 411 -2.08 -2.71 -24.72
N SER A 412 -3.22 -2.19 -24.32
CA SER A 412 -4.30 -1.81 -25.23
C SER A 412 -4.99 -0.53 -24.77
N TYR A 413 -5.42 0.27 -25.74
CA TYR A 413 -6.26 1.43 -25.47
C TYR A 413 -7.73 1.01 -25.45
N VAL A 414 -8.45 1.43 -24.41
CA VAL A 414 -9.88 1.18 -24.26
C VAL A 414 -10.59 2.52 -24.07
N LYS A 415 -11.59 2.78 -24.92
CA LYS A 415 -12.47 3.94 -24.78
C LYS A 415 -13.84 3.47 -24.34
N GLN A 416 -14.33 4.01 -23.23
CA GLN A 416 -15.70 3.77 -22.85
C GLN A 416 -16.63 4.58 -23.77
N LEU A 417 -17.47 3.89 -24.52
CA LEU A 417 -18.59 4.50 -25.22
C LEU A 417 -19.67 4.79 -24.16
N LYS A 418 -20.22 6.01 -24.15
CA LYS A 418 -21.35 6.34 -23.26
C LYS A 418 -22.40 5.23 -23.38
N ARG A 419 -22.88 4.69 -22.25
CA ARG A 419 -24.17 4.00 -22.27
C ARG A 419 -25.20 5.01 -22.79
N PRO A 420 -26.01 4.69 -23.81
CA PRO A 420 -27.18 5.51 -24.09
C PRO A 420 -28.00 5.54 -22.81
N ASP A 421 -28.37 6.74 -22.36
CA ASP A 421 -29.19 6.94 -21.17
C ASP A 421 -30.46 6.07 -21.31
N CYS A 422 -30.65 5.12 -20.39
CA CYS A 422 -31.88 4.35 -20.25
C CYS A 422 -32.82 5.05 -19.27
#